data_AF-U6D390-F1
#
_entry.id   AF-U6D390-F1
#
_cell.length_a   1.000
_cell.length_b   1.000
_cell.length_c   1.000
_cell.angle_alpha   90.00
_cell.angle_beta   90.00
_cell.angle_gamma   90.00
#
_symmetry.space_group_name_H-M   'P 1'
#
loop_
_entity.id
_entity.type
_entity.pdbx_description
1 polymer ?
#
loop_
_entity_poly.entity_id
_entity_poly.type
_entity_poly.pdbx_seq_one_letter_code
_entity_poly.pdbx_strand_id
1 'polypeptide(L)' 'EFMWNERLGYILTCPSNLGTGLRAGVHIKLPLLSKDSRFPKILENLRLQKRGTGGVDTAATGSVFDISNLDRLGKSEV' A
#
# COMPACT_ATOMS: atom_id res chain seq x y z
N GLU A 1 -10.28 23.24 11.62
CA GLU A 1 -10.51 22.38 10.44
C GLU A 1 -9.27 21.56 10.14
N PHE A 2 -9.39 20.52 9.30
CA PHE A 2 -8.22 19.77 8.83
C PHE A 2 -7.45 20.56 7.77
N MET A 3 -6.14 20.38 7.69
CA MET A 3 -5.32 21.00 6.64
C MET A 3 -5.58 20.30 5.31
N TRP A 4 -6.17 21.01 4.36
CA TRP A 4 -6.55 20.48 3.05
C TRP A 4 -6.48 21.56 1.96
N ASN A 5 -6.14 21.18 0.72
CA ASN A 5 -6.31 22.06 -0.43
C ASN A 5 -6.65 21.30 -1.71
N GLU A 6 -7.13 22.03 -2.72
CA GLU A 6 -7.62 21.47 -3.99
C GLU A 6 -6.58 20.67 -4.77
N ARG A 7 -5.30 21.07 -4.72
CA ARG A 7 -4.24 20.43 -5.50
C ARG A 7 -3.70 19.16 -4.84
N LEU A 8 -3.57 19.17 -3.52
CA LEU A 8 -2.83 18.15 -2.77
C LEU A 8 -3.69 17.33 -1.82
N GLY A 9 -4.99 17.63 -1.68
CA GLY A 9 -5.84 16.99 -0.69
C GLY A 9 -5.38 17.32 0.73
N TYR A 10 -5.46 16.34 1.63
CA TYR A 10 -5.04 16.49 3.03
C TYR A 10 -3.52 16.63 3.16
N ILE A 11 -3.10 17.55 4.01
CA ILE A 11 -1.70 17.84 4.30
C ILE A 11 -1.27 17.14 5.59
N LEU A 12 -0.25 16.28 5.47
CA LEU A 12 0.36 15.55 6.58
C LEU A 12 1.84 15.93 6.70
N THR A 13 2.46 15.59 7.83
CA THR A 13 3.87 15.91 8.12
C THR A 13 4.85 15.37 7.08
N CYS A 14 4.61 14.15 6.57
CA CYS A 14 5.45 13.53 5.56
C CYS A 14 4.86 13.78 4.16
N PRO A 15 5.60 14.42 3.24
CA PRO A 15 5.12 14.67 1.88
C PRO A 15 4.69 13.42 1.11
N SER A 16 5.20 12.23 1.45
CA SER A 16 4.79 10.97 0.82
C SER A 16 3.35 10.55 1.14
N ASN A 17 2.73 11.14 2.16
CA ASN A 17 1.36 10.81 2.60
C ASN A 17 0.34 11.91 2.27
N LEU A 18 0.67 12.85 1.37
CA LEU A 18 -0.30 13.83 0.87
C LEU A 18 -1.44 13.16 0.09
N GLY A 19 -2.52 13.90 -0.14
CA GLY A 19 -3.70 13.42 -0.85
C GLY A 19 -4.72 12.88 0.11
N THR A 20 -4.99 11.59 0.01
CA THR A 20 -5.87 10.90 0.96
C THR A 20 -5.13 10.51 2.23
N GLY A 21 -3.79 10.38 2.17
CA GLY A 21 -2.99 9.73 3.21
C GLY A 21 -3.41 8.27 3.47
N LEU A 22 -4.30 7.71 2.65
CA LEU A 22 -4.96 6.43 2.92
C LEU A 22 -4.04 5.28 2.57
N ARG A 23 -3.89 4.36 3.54
CA ARG A 23 -3.32 3.04 3.32
C ARG A 23 -4.32 1.98 3.72
N ALA A 24 -5.12 1.53 2.77
CA ALA A 24 -5.99 0.38 2.92
C ALA A 24 -5.20 -0.88 2.56
N GLY A 25 -5.16 -1.85 3.47
CA GLY A 25 -4.46 -3.11 3.25
C GLY A 25 -5.06 -4.28 4.01
N VAL A 26 -4.68 -5.48 3.59
CA VAL A 26 -5.12 -6.75 4.18
C VAL A 26 -3.92 -7.66 4.43
N HIS A 27 -4.01 -8.46 5.50
CA HIS A 27 -3.14 -9.61 5.68
C HIS A 27 -3.71 -10.79 4.89
N ILE A 28 -3.00 -11.21 3.85
CA ILE A 28 -3.45 -12.28 2.95
C ILE A 28 -2.39 -13.36 2.80
N LYS A 29 -2.83 -14.62 2.90
CA LYS A 29 -1.97 -15.80 2.74
C LYS A 29 -1.89 -16.21 1.28
N LEU A 30 -0.70 -16.19 0.70
CA LEU A 30 -0.44 -16.43 -0.72
C LEU A 30 0.67 -17.48 -0.93
N PRO A 31 0.46 -18.75 -0.53
CA PRO A 31 1.54 -19.75 -0.45
C PRO A 31 2.09 -20.21 -1.82
N LEU A 32 1.28 -20.08 -2.88
CA LEU A 32 1.66 -20.44 -4.25
C LEU A 32 2.08 -19.19 -5.04
N LEU A 33 1.25 -18.15 -5.02
CA LEU A 33 1.51 -16.91 -5.76
C LEU A 33 2.81 -16.24 -5.31
N SER A 34 3.17 -16.30 -4.02
CA SER A 34 4.41 -15.70 -3.52
C SER A 34 5.69 -16.32 -4.07
N LYS A 35 5.61 -17.53 -4.65
CA LYS A 35 6.73 -18.24 -5.29
C LYS A 35 6.78 -18.01 -6.80
N ASP A 36 5.73 -17.42 -7.37
CA ASP A 36 5.66 -17.13 -8.80
C ASP A 36 6.57 -15.92 -9.12
N SER A 37 7.45 -16.08 -10.11
CA SER A 37 8.38 -15.02 -10.54
C SER A 37 7.67 -13.76 -11.03
N ARG A 38 6.39 -13.87 -11.45
CA ARG A 38 5.56 -12.75 -11.90
C ARG A 38 4.93 -11.96 -10.76
N PHE A 39 4.98 -12.45 -9.52
CA PHE A 39 4.29 -11.82 -8.40
C PHE A 39 4.64 -10.33 -8.20
N PRO A 40 5.91 -9.89 -8.30
CA PRO A 40 6.24 -8.47 -8.26
C PRO A 40 5.55 -7.67 -9.37
N LYS A 41 5.52 -8.20 -10.61
CA LYS A 41 4.90 -7.52 -11.75
C LYS A 41 3.38 -7.44 -11.62
N ILE A 42 2.75 -8.45 -11.03
CA ILE A 42 1.31 -8.44 -10.73
C ILE A 42 0.98 -7.31 -9.76
N LEU A 43 1.73 -7.16 -8.67
CA LEU A 43 1.54 -6.08 -7.69
C LEU A 43 1.75 -4.70 -8.33
N GLU A 44 2.80 -4.55 -9.15
CA GLU A 44 3.07 -3.31 -9.89
C GLU A 44 1.90 -2.92 -10.81
N ASN A 45 1.41 -3.86 -11.62
CA ASN A 45 0.31 -3.62 -12.55
C ASN A 45 -1.00 -3.26 -11.83
N LEU A 46 -1.23 -3.81 -10.63
CA LEU A 46 -2.39 -3.51 -9.80
C LEU A 46 -2.21 -2.27 -8.93
N ARG A 47 -1.03 -1.62 -8.97
CA ARG A 47 -0.66 -0.48 -8.10
C ARG A 47 -0.81 -0.83 -6.61
N LEU A 48 -0.34 -2.01 -6.25
CA LEU A 48 -0.29 -2.53 -4.89
C LEU A 48 1.16 -2.65 -4.41
N GLN A 49 1.33 -2.57 -3.09
CA GLN A 49 2.62 -2.82 -2.43
C GLN A 49 2.47 -3.96 -1.42
N LYS A 50 3.55 -4.74 -1.25
CA LYS A 50 3.65 -5.79 -0.22
C LYS A 50 4.63 -5.41 0.88
N ARG A 51 4.31 -5.77 2.11
CA ARG A 51 5.19 -5.73 3.29
C ARG A 51 5.16 -7.09 4.00
N GLY A 52 6.12 -7.33 4.90
CA GLY A 52 6.05 -8.47 5.80
C GLY A 52 4.91 -8.35 6.80
N THR A 53 4.66 -9.44 7.53
CA THR A 53 3.49 -9.55 8.41
C THR A 53 3.57 -8.61 9.62
N GLY A 54 4.78 -8.17 9.99
CA GLY A 54 5.01 -7.20 11.08
C GLY A 54 5.06 -5.75 10.60
N GLY A 55 4.74 -5.47 9.34
CA GLY A 55 4.77 -4.12 8.76
C GLY A 55 6.05 -3.82 7.98
N VAL A 56 6.43 -2.55 7.97
CA VAL A 56 7.57 -2.03 7.19
C VAL A 56 8.85 -2.80 7.54
N ASP A 57 9.60 -3.21 6.51
CA ASP A 57 10.90 -3.90 6.61
C ASP A 57 10.90 -5.24 7.39
N THR A 58 9.73 -5.86 7.56
CA THR A 58 9.65 -7.20 8.16
C THR A 58 9.58 -8.29 7.09
N ALA A 59 9.97 -9.52 7.47
CA ALA A 59 9.74 -10.70 6.64
C ALA A 59 8.26 -11.13 6.67
N ALA A 60 7.81 -11.77 5.60
CA ALA A 60 6.51 -12.44 5.60
C ALA A 60 6.59 -13.75 6.39
N THR A 61 5.68 -13.94 7.35
CA THR A 61 5.60 -15.16 8.15
C THR A 61 4.54 -16.09 7.56
N GLY A 62 4.86 -17.35 7.32
CA GLY A 62 3.88 -18.34 6.85
C GLY A 62 3.23 -18.03 5.49
N SER A 63 3.95 -17.33 4.60
CA SER A 63 3.43 -16.81 3.31
C SER A 63 2.26 -15.82 3.45
N VAL A 64 2.17 -15.12 4.58
CA VAL A 64 1.20 -14.05 4.83
C VAL A 64 1.86 -12.70 4.57
N PHE A 65 1.24 -11.88 3.74
CA PHE A 65 1.73 -10.55 3.36
C PHE A 65 0.73 -9.48 3.75
N ASP A 66 1.23 -8.33 4.19
CA ASP A 66 0.44 -7.10 4.24
C ASP A 66 0.46 -6.49 2.82
N ILE A 67 -0.68 -6.57 2.13
CA ILE A 67 -0.87 -6.01 0.79
C ILE A 67 -1.76 -4.77 0.90
N SER A 68 -1.31 -3.65 0.34
CA SER A 68 -2.03 -2.36 0.41
C SER A 68 -1.92 -1.55 -0.87
N ASN A 69 -2.78 -0.54 -1.05
CA ASN A 69 -2.67 0.41 -2.16
C ASN A 69 -1.30 1.12 -2.17
N LEU A 70 -0.73 1.30 -3.36
CA LEU A 70 0.54 2.02 -3.54
C LEU A 70 0.34 3.54 -3.48
N ASP A 71 -0.71 4.03 -4.13
CA ASP A 71 -0.92 5.47 -4.31
C ASP A 71 -1.51 6.16 -3.09
N ARG A 72 -1.20 7.44 -2.94
CA ARG A 72 -1.80 8.37 -1.97
C ARG A 72 -2.45 9.59 -2.62
N LEU A 73 -2.02 9.91 -3.84
CA LEU A 73 -2.46 11.04 -4.65
C LEU A 73 -3.14 10.57 -5.94
N GLY A 74 -3.97 11.43 -6.51
CA GLY A 74 -4.59 11.22 -7.83
C GLY A 74 -5.83 10.33 -7.85
N LYS A 75 -6.26 9.84 -6.67
CA LYS A 75 -7.52 9.10 -6.48
C LYS A 75 -8.16 9.50 -5.15
N SER A 76 -9.48 9.43 -5.08
CA SER A 76 -10.24 9.53 -3.84
C SER A 76 -9.99 8.31 -2.93
N GLU A 77 -10.51 8.40 -1.70
CA GLU A 77 -10.51 7.33 -0.72
C GLU A 77 -11.36 6.12 -1.14
N VAL A 78 -12.31 6.32 -2.05
CA VAL A 78 -13.22 5.31 -2.65
C VAL A 78 -13.06 5.22 -4.15
#